data_AF-A0A453QZU3-F1
#
_entry.id   AF-A0A453QZU3-F1
#
_cell.length_a   1.000
_cell.length_b   1.000
_cell.length_c   1.000
_cell.angle_alpha   90.00
_cell.angle_beta   90.00
_cell.angle_gamma   90.00
#
_symmetry.space_group_name_H-M   'P 1'
#
loop_
_entity.id
_entity.type
_entity.pdbx_description
1 polymer ?
#
loop_
_entity_poly.entity_id
_entity_poly.type
_entity_poly.pdbx_seq_one_letter_code
_entity_poly.pdbx_strand_id
1 'polypeptide(L)'
;DRPKPPVGKKIKRTAKEKLLDSDLWAARIESLRREPDGAFWAKVRWYTIPEETAAGRQPHNLRRELYRTNALGDIEMESIVRHCFVMSPKEYRDATNDGDDVFYCEYEYDVHWHNFKRLADIDDEPETKEDPSDEPYNAANDYNSDTDEDSEYDEEDEPAARCSARKNQSNEKILAANSWKGRIYGLQKIGIRKIPEHVRCHQKTALEKAKATLLLATLPKSLPCRDKEMEEISTFVKDAICNDHCLGRCLYIHGVPGTGKTMSVLAVMRRLRSEFDSGALRPYCFIEINGLKLASPENIYKVIYEQLSGHRVGWKKALHYLTEHFSDGKKIGKQANQPIVLLIDELDLLLTRNQS
;
A
#
# COMPACT_ATOMS: atom_id res chain seq x y z
N ASP A 1 12.13 -11.31 -29.45
CA ASP A 1 11.05 -11.71 -30.39
C ASP A 1 10.43 -13.03 -29.97
N ARG A 2 9.10 -13.05 -29.72
CA ARG A 2 8.38 -14.29 -29.39
C ARG A 2 8.32 -15.21 -30.63
N PRO A 3 8.42 -16.54 -30.48
CA PRO A 3 8.30 -17.46 -31.60
C PRO A 3 6.95 -17.29 -32.29
N LYS A 4 6.96 -17.13 -33.63
CA LYS A 4 5.74 -16.97 -34.41
C LYS A 4 4.94 -18.28 -34.36
N PRO A 5 3.65 -18.25 -34.00
CA PRO A 5 2.85 -19.47 -33.92
C PRO A 5 2.64 -20.08 -35.32
N PRO A 6 2.50 -21.42 -35.40
CA PRO A 6 2.19 -22.10 -36.65
C PRO A 6 0.88 -21.58 -37.25
N VAL A 7 0.86 -21.47 -38.59
CA VAL A 7 -0.24 -20.89 -39.37
C VAL A 7 -1.58 -21.53 -38.98
N GLY A 8 -2.50 -20.73 -38.44
CA GLY A 8 -3.86 -21.14 -38.09
C GLY A 8 -4.18 -21.34 -36.60
N LYS A 9 -3.19 -21.33 -35.70
CA LYS A 9 -3.43 -21.37 -34.24
C LYS A 9 -3.15 -20.00 -33.61
N LYS A 10 -4.18 -19.35 -33.06
CA LYS A 10 -4.00 -18.20 -32.17
C LYS A 10 -3.41 -18.71 -30.85
N ILE A 11 -2.31 -18.12 -30.39
CA ILE A 11 -1.79 -18.37 -29.04
C ILE A 11 -2.91 -17.99 -28.06
N LYS A 12 -3.42 -18.96 -27.29
CA LYS A 12 -4.36 -18.65 -26.21
C LYS A 12 -3.55 -17.98 -25.10
N ARG A 13 -3.73 -16.67 -24.94
CA ARG A 13 -3.13 -15.91 -23.84
C ARG A 13 -3.54 -16.53 -22.51
N THR A 14 -2.59 -16.73 -21.61
CA THR A 14 -2.92 -17.14 -20.24
C THR A 14 -3.66 -15.99 -19.54
N ALA A 15 -4.48 -16.28 -18.53
CA ALA A 15 -5.21 -15.22 -17.84
C ALA A 15 -4.27 -14.25 -17.10
N LYS A 16 -3.04 -14.67 -16.79
CA LYS A 16 -1.93 -13.80 -16.39
C LYS A 16 -1.54 -12.81 -17.48
N GLU A 17 -1.30 -13.27 -18.70
CA GLU A 17 -0.99 -12.36 -19.82
C GLU A 17 -2.12 -11.36 -20.08
N LYS A 18 -3.38 -11.81 -19.95
CA LYS A 18 -4.54 -10.92 -20.06
C LYS A 18 -4.61 -9.88 -18.94
N LEU A 19 -4.27 -10.24 -17.70
CA LEU A 19 -4.19 -9.28 -16.59
C LEU A 19 -3.09 -8.23 -16.85
N LEU A 20 -1.93 -8.67 -17.33
CA LEU A 20 -0.79 -7.79 -17.61
C LEU A 20 -1.00 -6.91 -18.85
N ASP A 21 -1.86 -7.34 -19.79
CA ASP A 21 -2.28 -6.56 -20.96
C ASP A 21 -3.51 -5.66 -20.66
N SER A 22 -3.95 -5.54 -19.40
CA SER A 22 -5.16 -4.81 -18.98
C SER A 22 -6.48 -5.32 -19.60
N ASP A 23 -6.52 -6.57 -20.07
CA ASP A 23 -7.73 -7.27 -20.55
C ASP A 23 -8.53 -7.92 -19.39
N LEU A 24 -7.88 -8.15 -18.24
CA LEU A 24 -8.48 -8.66 -17.02
C LEU A 24 -8.06 -7.80 -15.83
N TRP A 25 -8.82 -7.87 -14.73
CA TRP A 25 -8.48 -7.22 -13.46
C TRP A 25 -8.46 -8.22 -12.32
N ALA A 26 -7.60 -7.97 -11.34
CA ALA A 26 -7.55 -8.72 -10.10
C ALA A 26 -8.25 -7.92 -9.00
N ALA A 27 -8.99 -8.61 -8.13
CA ALA A 27 -9.69 -7.97 -7.02
C ALA A 27 -9.76 -8.90 -5.80
N ARG A 28 -9.69 -8.30 -4.61
CA ARG A 28 -9.95 -8.99 -3.34
C ARG A 28 -11.42 -8.86 -2.98
N ILE A 29 -12.09 -9.98 -2.73
CA ILE A 29 -13.48 -9.99 -2.25
C ILE A 29 -13.50 -9.56 -0.77
N GLU A 30 -14.23 -8.49 -0.46
CA GLU A 30 -14.40 -7.96 0.90
C GLU A 30 -15.69 -8.49 1.54
N SER A 31 -16.79 -8.51 0.80
CA SER A 31 -18.05 -9.09 1.28
C SER A 31 -18.92 -9.59 0.14
N LEU A 32 -19.76 -10.58 0.42
CA LEU A 32 -20.76 -11.12 -0.50
C LEU A 32 -22.16 -10.72 -0.02
N ARG A 33 -23.02 -10.32 -0.96
CA ARG A 33 -24.42 -10.00 -0.70
C ARG A 33 -25.32 -10.73 -1.69
N ARG A 34 -26.48 -11.14 -1.22
CA ARG A 34 -27.53 -11.73 -2.04
C ARG A 34 -28.68 -10.76 -2.13
N GLU A 35 -29.11 -10.46 -3.36
CA GLU A 35 -30.25 -9.59 -3.61
C GLU A 35 -31.57 -10.39 -3.61
N PRO A 36 -32.73 -9.71 -3.40
CA PRO A 36 -34.03 -10.37 -3.31
C PRO A 36 -34.45 -11.12 -4.58
N ASP A 37 -33.90 -10.73 -5.73
CA ASP A 37 -34.05 -11.36 -7.03
C ASP A 37 -33.27 -12.69 -7.17
N GLY A 38 -32.39 -13.00 -6.21
CA GLY A 38 -31.55 -14.19 -6.20
C GLY A 38 -30.14 -13.96 -6.77
N ALA A 39 -29.82 -12.76 -7.27
CA ALA A 39 -28.49 -12.43 -7.77
C ALA A 39 -27.47 -12.33 -6.62
N PHE A 40 -26.24 -12.78 -6.89
CA PHE A 40 -25.13 -12.66 -5.95
C PHE A 40 -24.17 -11.57 -6.42
N TRP A 41 -23.91 -10.63 -5.53
CA TRP A 41 -22.98 -9.53 -5.75
C TRP A 41 -21.81 -9.63 -4.78
N ALA A 42 -20.62 -9.31 -5.26
CA ALA A 42 -19.41 -9.18 -4.46
C ALA A 42 -19.00 -7.71 -4.38
N LYS A 43 -18.78 -7.24 -3.16
CA LYS A 43 -18.03 -6.02 -2.93
C LYS A 43 -16.56 -6.37 -2.96
N VAL A 44 -15.82 -5.74 -3.87
CA VAL A 44 -14.42 -6.03 -4.12
C VAL A 44 -13.54 -4.81 -3.95
N ARG A 45 -12.28 -5.05 -3.63
CA ARG A 45 -11.20 -4.07 -3.65
C ARG A 45 -10.26 -4.40 -4.80
N TRP A 46 -10.01 -3.44 -5.67
CA TRP A 46 -9.23 -3.66 -6.89
C TRP A 46 -7.73 -3.72 -6.62
N TYR A 47 -7.02 -4.50 -7.44
CA TYR A 47 -5.58 -4.40 -7.62
C TYR A 47 -5.28 -3.67 -8.93
N THR A 48 -4.14 -2.98 -8.99
CA THR A 48 -3.65 -2.31 -10.19
C THR A 48 -2.26 -2.84 -10.55
N ILE A 49 -1.98 -2.94 -11.84
CA ILE A 49 -0.63 -3.24 -12.34
C ILE A 49 0.24 -1.97 -12.29
N PRO A 50 1.58 -2.09 -12.21
CA PRO A 50 2.49 -0.94 -12.22
C PRO A 50 2.29 0.01 -13.40
N GLU A 51 1.97 -0.54 -14.58
CA GLU A 51 1.73 0.20 -15.82
C GLU A 51 0.57 1.19 -15.73
N GLU A 52 -0.43 0.92 -14.87
CA GLU A 52 -1.62 1.77 -14.67
C GLU A 52 -1.43 2.81 -13.56
N THR A 53 -0.34 2.74 -12.79
CA THR A 53 -0.05 3.75 -11.76
C THR A 53 0.45 5.05 -12.38
N ALA A 54 0.34 6.16 -11.65
CA ALA A 54 0.88 7.45 -12.10
C ALA A 54 2.41 7.44 -12.32
N ALA A 55 3.13 6.62 -11.54
CA ALA A 55 4.57 6.41 -11.73
C ALA A 55 4.88 5.55 -12.97
N GLY A 56 3.91 4.78 -13.45
CA GLY A 56 4.12 3.75 -14.47
C GLY A 56 5.06 2.65 -13.96
N ARG A 57 5.33 1.68 -14.84
CA ARG A 57 6.26 0.60 -14.51
C ARG A 57 7.70 1.10 -14.45
N GLN A 58 8.36 0.83 -13.33
CA GLN A 58 9.74 1.15 -13.03
C GLN A 58 10.66 -0.07 -13.21
N PRO A 59 11.97 0.13 -13.38
CA PRO A 59 12.93 -0.97 -13.57
C PRO A 59 12.97 -1.97 -12.41
N HIS A 60 12.67 -1.52 -11.19
CA HIS A 60 12.65 -2.39 -10.00
C HIS A 60 11.38 -3.25 -9.89
N ASN A 61 10.36 -3.02 -10.74
CA ASN A 61 9.10 -3.75 -10.62
C ASN A 61 9.18 -5.17 -11.17
N LEU A 62 8.69 -6.11 -10.37
CA LEU A 62 8.59 -7.51 -10.78
C LEU A 62 7.51 -7.68 -11.86
N ARG A 63 7.67 -8.69 -12.72
CA ARG A 63 6.70 -8.97 -13.80
C ARG A 63 5.30 -9.35 -13.30
N ARG A 64 5.20 -9.89 -12.08
CA ARG A 64 3.94 -10.30 -11.46
C ARG A 64 3.56 -9.43 -10.25
N GLU A 65 4.07 -8.20 -10.21
CA GLU A 65 3.76 -7.24 -9.16
C GLU A 65 2.37 -6.63 -9.38
N LEU A 66 1.62 -6.52 -8.29
CA LEU A 66 0.33 -5.85 -8.22
C LEU A 66 0.33 -4.93 -6.99
N TYR A 67 -0.36 -3.81 -7.11
CA TYR A 67 -0.61 -2.92 -5.98
C TYR A 67 -2.05 -3.02 -5.53
N ARG A 68 -2.25 -3.20 -4.23
CA ARG A 68 -3.59 -3.14 -3.64
C ARG A 68 -4.09 -1.71 -3.71
N THR A 69 -5.29 -1.45 -4.19
CA THR A 69 -5.82 -0.08 -4.23
C THR A 69 -6.78 0.21 -3.08
N ASN A 70 -7.09 1.49 -2.89
CA ASN A 70 -8.22 1.93 -2.07
C ASN A 70 -9.55 2.01 -2.85
N ALA A 71 -9.57 1.63 -4.14
CA ALA A 71 -10.77 1.61 -4.96
C ALA A 71 -11.64 0.39 -4.65
N LEU A 72 -12.90 0.65 -4.31
CA LEU A 72 -13.92 -0.38 -4.08
C LEU A 72 -14.86 -0.43 -5.28
N GLY A 73 -15.31 -1.62 -5.63
CA GLY A 73 -16.34 -1.85 -6.65
C GLY A 73 -17.36 -2.87 -6.18
N ASP A 74 -18.53 -2.83 -6.78
CA ASP A 74 -19.53 -3.89 -6.68
C ASP A 74 -19.55 -4.62 -8.03
N ILE A 75 -19.41 -5.94 -8.01
CA ILE A 75 -19.45 -6.78 -9.20
C ILE A 75 -20.44 -7.92 -9.02
N GLU A 76 -21.04 -8.37 -10.12
CA GLU A 76 -21.82 -9.61 -10.13
C GLU A 76 -20.88 -10.80 -10.00
N MET A 77 -21.27 -11.81 -9.22
CA MET A 77 -20.45 -13.01 -9.02
C MET A 77 -20.15 -13.76 -10.33
N GLU A 78 -21.03 -13.67 -11.32
CA GLU A 78 -20.84 -14.29 -12.65
C GLU A 78 -19.66 -13.69 -13.43
N SER A 79 -19.22 -12.48 -13.06
CA SER A 79 -18.05 -11.83 -13.67
C SER A 79 -16.71 -12.42 -13.18
N ILE A 80 -16.72 -13.25 -12.13
CA ILE A 80 -15.50 -13.84 -11.55
C ILE A 80 -15.04 -15.01 -12.41
N VAL A 81 -13.89 -14.86 -13.05
CA VAL A 81 -13.34 -15.86 -13.97
C VAL A 81 -12.60 -16.98 -13.23
N ARG A 82 -11.66 -16.61 -12.34
CA ARG A 82 -10.82 -17.57 -11.62
C ARG A 82 -10.28 -16.98 -10.32
N HIS A 83 -9.83 -17.86 -9.43
CA HIS A 83 -9.08 -17.47 -8.24
C HIS A 83 -7.62 -17.21 -8.60
N CYS A 84 -7.00 -16.21 -7.97
CA CYS A 84 -5.57 -15.96 -8.00
C CYS A 84 -5.06 -15.66 -6.58
N PHE A 85 -3.79 -15.95 -6.33
CA PHE A 85 -3.15 -15.71 -5.04
C PHE A 85 -2.31 -14.44 -5.12
N VAL A 86 -2.60 -13.48 -4.25
CA VAL A 86 -1.79 -12.27 -4.09
C VAL A 86 -1.07 -12.37 -2.75
N MET A 87 0.26 -12.51 -2.81
CA MET A 87 1.09 -12.88 -1.67
C MET A 87 1.94 -11.72 -1.17
N SER A 88 2.25 -11.76 0.12
CA SER A 88 3.25 -10.87 0.73
C SER A 88 4.68 -11.25 0.30
N PRO A 89 5.69 -10.38 0.49
CA PRO A 89 7.07 -10.68 0.10
C PRO A 89 7.69 -11.91 0.77
N LYS A 90 7.18 -12.32 1.94
CA LYS A 90 7.64 -13.53 2.62
C LYS A 90 7.05 -14.77 1.95
N GLU A 91 5.73 -14.78 1.81
CA GLU A 91 4.98 -15.88 1.18
C GLU A 91 5.38 -16.10 -0.28
N TYR A 92 5.61 -15.01 -1.02
CA TYR A 92 6.01 -15.08 -2.43
C TYR A 92 7.40 -15.71 -2.63
N ARG A 93 8.33 -15.50 -1.68
CA ARG A 93 9.66 -16.14 -1.71
C ARG A 93 9.56 -17.66 -1.46
N ASP A 94 8.67 -18.05 -0.55
CA ASP A 94 8.45 -19.44 -0.19
C ASP A 94 7.64 -20.22 -1.24
N ALA A 95 6.85 -19.53 -2.07
CA ALA A 95 5.98 -20.09 -3.11
C ALA A 95 6.71 -20.39 -4.43
N THR A 96 7.99 -20.77 -4.37
CA THR A 96 8.83 -21.07 -5.55
C THR A 96 8.22 -22.23 -6.35
N ASN A 97 7.48 -21.89 -7.41
CA ASN A 97 6.78 -22.75 -8.39
C ASN A 97 5.24 -22.90 -8.27
N ASP A 98 4.53 -22.04 -7.55
CA ASP A 98 3.06 -22.06 -7.52
C ASP A 98 2.42 -21.43 -8.80
N GLY A 99 2.66 -22.04 -9.97
CA GLY A 99 1.91 -21.81 -11.20
C GLY A 99 1.85 -20.35 -11.71
N ASP A 100 0.90 -20.08 -12.61
CA ASP A 100 0.75 -18.80 -13.30
C ASP A 100 -0.15 -17.78 -12.57
N ASP A 101 -0.71 -18.17 -11.42
CA ASP A 101 -1.82 -17.48 -10.75
C ASP A 101 -1.40 -16.82 -9.43
N VAL A 102 -0.09 -16.80 -9.18
CA VAL A 102 0.54 -16.17 -8.01
C VAL A 102 1.15 -14.83 -8.40
N PHE A 103 0.79 -13.83 -7.62
CA PHE A 103 1.17 -12.43 -7.77
C PHE A 103 1.80 -11.89 -6.49
N TYR A 104 2.66 -10.89 -6.66
CA TYR A 104 3.38 -10.21 -5.58
C TYR A 104 2.67 -8.89 -5.23
N CYS A 105 2.48 -8.60 -3.94
CA CYS A 105 1.96 -7.31 -3.50
C CYS A 105 2.58 -6.88 -2.17
N GLU A 106 3.42 -5.86 -2.20
CA GLU A 106 4.01 -5.24 -1.00
C GLU A 106 3.35 -3.90 -0.62
N TYR A 107 2.85 -3.16 -1.62
CA TYR A 107 2.37 -1.80 -1.43
C TYR A 107 0.87 -1.67 -1.71
N GLU A 108 0.25 -0.73 -1.00
CA GLU A 108 -1.04 -0.16 -1.32
C GLU A 108 -0.83 1.13 -2.12
N TYR A 109 -1.59 1.30 -3.20
CA TYR A 109 -1.60 2.49 -4.04
C TYR A 109 -2.89 3.28 -3.78
N ASP A 110 -2.78 4.53 -3.33
CA ASP A 110 -3.93 5.44 -3.23
C ASP A 110 -4.21 6.01 -4.62
N VAL A 111 -5.32 5.60 -5.22
CA VAL A 111 -5.71 6.02 -6.59
C VAL A 111 -6.02 7.51 -6.67
N HIS A 112 -6.39 8.15 -5.56
CA HIS A 112 -6.75 9.57 -5.55
C HIS A 112 -5.57 10.47 -5.19
N TRP A 113 -4.64 9.97 -4.36
CA TRP A 113 -3.44 10.71 -3.98
C TRP A 113 -2.21 10.31 -4.79
N HIS A 114 -2.32 9.31 -5.65
CA HIS A 114 -1.26 8.80 -6.49
C HIS A 114 0.05 8.58 -5.72
N ASN A 115 -0.07 8.02 -4.52
CA ASN A 115 1.05 7.70 -3.65
C ASN A 115 1.02 6.23 -3.24
N PHE A 116 2.16 5.75 -2.77
CA PHE A 116 2.34 4.38 -2.31
C PHE A 116 2.47 4.34 -0.80
N LYS A 117 1.83 3.33 -0.18
CA LYS A 117 1.93 3.05 1.24
C LYS A 117 2.22 1.58 1.45
N ARG A 118 3.31 1.28 2.14
CA ARG A 118 3.67 -0.11 2.46
C ARG A 118 2.63 -0.77 3.36
N LEU A 119 2.34 -2.04 3.08
CA LEU A 119 1.43 -2.84 3.89
C LEU A 119 2.09 -3.23 5.22
N ALA A 120 1.46 -2.86 6.34
CA ALA A 120 1.99 -3.02 7.70
C ALA A 120 2.10 -4.49 8.17
N ASP A 121 1.64 -5.47 7.39
CA ASP A 121 1.78 -6.90 7.71
C ASP A 121 3.25 -7.41 7.54
N ILE A 122 4.20 -6.48 7.29
CA ILE A 122 5.64 -6.72 7.14
C ILE A 122 6.43 -5.87 8.18
N ASP A 123 5.81 -5.48 9.30
CA ASP A 123 6.47 -4.72 10.38
C ASP A 123 7.38 -5.58 11.29
N ASP A 124 7.48 -6.89 11.04
CA ASP A 124 8.32 -7.81 11.85
C ASP A 124 9.74 -8.01 11.30
N GLU A 125 10.33 -7.03 10.60
CA GLU A 125 11.79 -7.05 10.36
C GLU A 125 12.45 -5.79 10.92
N PRO A 126 13.48 -5.93 11.79
CA PRO A 126 14.37 -4.82 12.07
C PRO A 126 14.97 -4.37 10.74
N GLU A 127 15.15 -3.06 10.60
CA GLU A 127 15.80 -2.44 9.45
C GLU A 127 16.90 -3.36 8.90
N THR A 128 16.65 -3.95 7.72
CA THR A 128 17.68 -4.66 6.97
C THR A 128 18.92 -3.79 7.00
N LYS A 129 19.99 -4.34 7.58
CA LYS A 129 21.29 -3.70 7.74
C LYS A 129 21.61 -2.93 6.46
N GLU A 130 22.01 -1.67 6.63
CA GLU A 130 22.57 -0.86 5.57
C GLU A 130 23.50 -1.73 4.73
N ASP A 131 23.20 -1.88 3.44
CA ASP A 131 24.09 -2.55 2.51
C ASP A 131 25.43 -1.80 2.56
N PRO A 132 26.53 -2.40 3.02
CA PRO A 132 27.79 -1.67 3.24
C PRO A 132 28.53 -1.33 1.95
N SER A 133 27.88 -1.36 0.79
CA SER A 133 28.50 -0.92 -0.46
C SER A 133 28.41 0.60 -0.59
N ASP A 134 29.26 1.30 0.16
CA ASP A 134 29.75 2.65 -0.17
C ASP A 134 30.68 2.58 -1.41
N GLU A 135 30.24 1.92 -2.48
CA GLU A 135 30.88 2.02 -3.79
C GLU A 135 30.32 3.28 -4.48
N PRO A 136 31.17 4.19 -4.96
CA PRO A 136 30.72 5.37 -5.68
C PRO A 136 29.89 4.93 -6.88
N TYR A 137 28.69 5.51 -7.00
CA TYR A 137 27.74 5.19 -8.06
C TYR A 137 28.43 5.27 -9.43
N ASN A 138 28.44 4.17 -10.17
CA ASN A 138 28.86 4.12 -11.55
C ASN A 138 27.64 3.74 -12.39
N ALA A 139 27.18 4.67 -13.22
CA ALA A 139 25.97 4.54 -14.05
C ALA A 139 26.05 3.47 -15.16
N ALA A 140 27.07 2.61 -15.16
CA ALA A 140 27.39 1.68 -16.24
C ALA A 140 27.07 0.20 -15.94
N ASN A 141 26.64 -0.15 -14.72
CA ASN A 141 26.46 -1.55 -14.31
C ASN A 141 25.03 -2.09 -14.36
N ASP A 142 24.08 -1.36 -14.96
CA ASP A 142 22.72 -1.85 -15.11
C ASP A 142 22.54 -2.62 -16.44
N TYR A 143 23.30 -3.72 -16.57
CA TYR A 143 23.04 -4.73 -17.59
C TYR A 143 23.34 -6.13 -17.03
N ASN A 144 22.29 -6.96 -17.06
CA ASN A 144 22.27 -8.41 -16.87
C ASN A 144 22.12 -8.93 -15.44
N SER A 145 20.86 -9.13 -15.05
CA SER A 145 20.47 -10.36 -14.36
C SER A 145 19.00 -10.68 -14.67
N ASP A 146 18.70 -10.94 -15.94
CA ASP A 146 17.48 -11.62 -16.38
C ASP A 146 17.83 -13.04 -16.81
N THR A 147 17.50 -14.03 -15.99
CA THR A 147 17.39 -15.43 -16.44
C THR A 147 16.28 -16.15 -15.69
N ASP A 148 15.04 -15.85 -16.05
CA ASP A 148 13.91 -16.76 -15.82
C ASP A 148 13.82 -17.70 -17.04
N GLU A 149 14.56 -18.81 -17.02
CA GLU A 149 14.37 -19.93 -17.96
C GLU A 149 13.26 -20.86 -17.41
N ASP A 150 12.02 -20.62 -17.84
CA ASP A 150 10.91 -21.56 -17.69
C ASP A 150 11.09 -22.71 -18.71
N SER A 151 11.63 -23.86 -18.29
CA SER A 151 11.57 -25.11 -19.07
C SER A 151 10.72 -26.16 -18.37
N GLU A 152 9.58 -26.49 -18.99
CA GLU A 152 8.54 -27.41 -18.53
C GLU A 152 8.84 -28.84 -19.05
N TYR A 153 8.95 -29.83 -18.16
CA TYR A 153 8.88 -31.27 -18.48
C TYR A 153 8.10 -31.98 -17.36
N ASP A 154 7.00 -32.64 -17.73
CA ASP A 154 6.21 -33.54 -16.88
C ASP A 154 6.85 -34.94 -16.80
N GLU A 155 6.83 -35.55 -15.62
CA GLU A 155 6.71 -37.02 -15.48
C GLU A 155 6.04 -37.37 -14.14
N GLU A 156 5.02 -38.23 -14.23
CA GLU A 156 4.13 -38.72 -13.17
C GLU A 156 4.79 -39.84 -12.33
N ASP A 157 4.51 -39.93 -11.01
CA ASP A 157 3.95 -41.16 -10.40
C ASP A 157 3.62 -41.07 -8.88
N GLU A 158 2.61 -41.86 -8.49
CA GLU A 158 1.78 -41.91 -7.28
C GLU A 158 2.37 -42.73 -6.06
N PRO A 159 1.64 -42.93 -4.92
CA PRO A 159 2.18 -42.82 -3.54
C PRO A 159 2.15 -44.11 -2.68
N ALA A 160 2.75 -44.04 -1.48
CA ALA A 160 2.62 -45.00 -0.37
C ALA A 160 3.14 -44.36 0.94
N ALA A 161 2.74 -44.67 2.17
CA ALA A 161 1.68 -45.48 2.77
C ALA A 161 1.54 -45.05 4.26
N ARG A 162 0.40 -45.42 4.83
CA ARG A 162 -0.04 -45.24 6.23
C ARG A 162 0.88 -45.91 7.27
N CYS A 163 0.86 -45.41 8.51
CA CYS A 163 0.93 -46.26 9.69
C CYS A 163 0.18 -45.67 10.90
N SER A 164 -0.50 -46.57 11.62
CA SER A 164 -1.48 -46.34 12.71
C SER A 164 -1.02 -46.95 14.03
N ALA A 165 -1.46 -46.43 15.18
CA ALA A 165 -1.85 -47.15 16.43
C ALA A 165 -1.98 -46.15 17.60
N ARG A 166 -3.15 -45.90 18.21
CA ARG A 166 -3.94 -46.64 19.25
C ARG A 166 -3.74 -46.12 20.70
N LYS A 167 -4.88 -46.04 21.38
CA LYS A 167 -5.25 -45.47 22.71
C LYS A 167 -4.49 -46.05 23.92
N ASN A 168 -4.42 -45.26 25.02
CA ASN A 168 -5.16 -45.55 26.28
C ASN A 168 -5.15 -44.40 27.32
N GLN A 169 -6.23 -44.40 28.12
CA GLN A 169 -6.60 -43.62 29.33
C GLN A 169 -5.53 -43.77 30.45
N SER A 170 -5.41 -43.01 31.55
CA SER A 170 -6.15 -41.98 32.30
C SER A 170 -5.21 -41.50 33.42
N ASN A 171 -5.30 -40.23 33.86
CA ASN A 171 -5.29 -39.85 35.29
C ASN A 171 -5.35 -38.34 35.45
N GLU A 172 -6.40 -37.87 36.11
CA GLU A 172 -6.55 -36.51 36.59
C GLU A 172 -5.48 -36.21 37.66
N LYS A 173 -4.62 -35.24 37.39
CA LYS A 173 -3.89 -34.50 38.42
C LYS A 173 -4.05 -33.01 38.13
N ILE A 174 -4.85 -32.37 38.98
CA ILE A 174 -4.96 -30.90 39.07
C ILE A 174 -3.58 -30.38 39.51
N LEU A 175 -2.89 -29.69 38.60
CA LEU A 175 -1.65 -28.96 38.88
C LEU A 175 -1.84 -27.49 38.51
N ALA A 176 -1.43 -26.62 39.42
CA ALA A 176 -1.59 -25.18 39.35
C ALA A 176 -0.83 -24.54 38.18
N ALA A 177 -1.39 -23.48 37.60
CA ALA A 177 -1.04 -22.89 36.31
C ALA A 177 0.32 -22.14 36.22
N ASN A 178 1.18 -22.23 37.23
CA ASN A 178 2.30 -21.30 37.39
C ASN A 178 3.68 -21.93 37.11
N SER A 179 3.74 -23.06 36.40
CA SER A 179 4.99 -23.84 36.28
C SER A 179 5.62 -23.89 34.88
N TRP A 180 5.16 -23.15 33.87
CA TRP A 180 5.84 -23.14 32.57
C TRP A 180 6.48 -21.79 32.24
N LYS A 181 7.82 -21.83 32.20
CA LYS A 181 8.75 -20.83 31.67
C LYS A 181 8.26 -20.28 30.32
N GLY A 182 8.39 -18.96 30.20
CA GLY A 182 7.90 -18.13 29.11
C GLY A 182 8.09 -18.72 27.72
N ARG A 183 6.95 -18.95 27.06
CA ARG A 183 6.79 -19.06 25.61
C ARG A 183 5.41 -18.50 25.33
N ILE A 184 5.35 -17.24 24.90
CA ILE A 184 4.08 -16.55 24.61
C ILE A 184 3.57 -17.13 23.30
N TYR A 185 2.71 -18.14 23.40
CA TYR A 185 1.92 -18.60 22.28
C TYR A 185 0.75 -17.63 22.10
N GLY A 186 0.44 -17.30 20.84
CA GLY A 186 -0.52 -16.27 20.46
C GLY A 186 -1.89 -16.34 21.16
N LEU A 187 -2.62 -15.22 21.09
CA LEU A 187 -3.92 -14.94 21.73
C LEU A 187 -5.00 -16.03 21.64
N GLN A 188 -4.82 -17.06 20.80
CA GLN A 188 -5.76 -18.14 20.57
C GLN A 188 -5.77 -19.22 21.67
N LYS A 189 -4.81 -19.25 22.60
CA LYS A 189 -4.78 -20.22 23.73
C LYS A 189 -5.18 -19.65 25.10
N ILE A 190 -5.41 -18.34 25.18
CA ILE A 190 -6.15 -17.77 26.31
C ILE A 190 -7.62 -18.06 25.98
N GLY A 191 -8.41 -18.61 26.91
CA GLY A 191 -9.81 -19.01 26.71
C GLY A 191 -10.80 -17.87 26.36
N ILE A 192 -10.33 -16.80 25.72
CA ILE A 192 -11.11 -15.71 25.15
C ILE A 192 -11.55 -16.16 23.76
N ARG A 193 -12.75 -16.76 23.67
CA ARG A 193 -13.44 -16.92 22.39
C ARG A 193 -13.56 -15.53 21.75
N LYS A 194 -13.16 -15.38 20.48
CA LYS A 194 -13.43 -14.18 19.68
C LYS A 194 -14.93 -13.92 19.76
N ILE A 195 -15.32 -12.87 20.48
CA ILE A 195 -16.74 -12.54 20.67
C ILE A 195 -17.32 -12.29 19.28
N PRO A 196 -18.33 -13.07 18.85
CA PRO A 196 -18.94 -12.87 17.55
C PRO A 196 -19.48 -11.44 17.45
N GLU A 197 -19.30 -10.81 16.30
CA GLU A 197 -19.60 -9.38 16.10
C GLU A 197 -21.07 -9.04 16.39
N HIS A 198 -21.98 -10.00 16.17
CA HIS A 198 -23.40 -9.89 16.49
C HIS A 198 -23.73 -9.87 17.99
N VAL A 199 -22.82 -10.33 18.87
CA VAL A 199 -23.00 -10.25 20.33
C VAL A 199 -22.68 -8.83 20.84
N ARG A 200 -22.01 -8.00 20.02
CA ARG A 200 -21.83 -6.56 20.27
C ARG A 200 -23.02 -5.71 19.81
N CYS A 201 -24.12 -6.32 19.38
CA CYS A 201 -25.36 -5.61 19.04
C CYS A 201 -26.12 -5.13 20.29
N HIS A 202 -25.45 -4.42 21.20
CA HIS A 202 -26.16 -3.53 22.12
C HIS A 202 -26.36 -2.19 21.41
N GLN A 203 -27.57 -1.63 21.46
CA GLN A 203 -27.77 -0.25 21.03
C GLN A 203 -26.87 0.64 21.89
N LYS A 204 -25.87 1.27 21.27
CA LYS A 204 -24.96 2.17 21.98
C LYS A 204 -25.78 3.21 22.75
N THR A 205 -25.56 3.28 24.05
CA THR A 205 -26.19 4.29 24.91
C THR A 205 -25.81 5.69 24.42
N ALA A 206 -26.61 6.70 24.78
CA ALA A 206 -26.29 8.10 24.43
C ALA A 206 -24.89 8.51 24.91
N LEU A 207 -24.47 8.00 26.08
CA LEU A 207 -23.16 8.26 26.65
C LEU A 207 -22.02 7.56 25.89
N GLU A 208 -22.23 6.33 25.42
CA GLU A 208 -21.25 5.63 24.58
C GLU A 208 -21.09 6.30 23.20
N LYS A 209 -22.19 6.80 22.63
CA LYS A 209 -22.16 7.61 21.40
C LYS A 209 -21.38 8.90 21.65
N ALA A 210 -21.71 9.64 22.71
CA ALA A 210 -21.02 10.87 23.07
C ALA A 210 -19.52 10.62 23.33
N LYS A 211 -19.17 9.57 24.09
CA LYS A 211 -17.79 9.17 24.34
C LYS A 211 -17.05 8.90 23.04
N ALA A 212 -17.64 8.12 22.12
CA ALA A 212 -17.03 7.83 20.82
C ALA A 212 -16.84 9.10 19.97
N THR A 213 -17.82 10.02 19.99
CA THR A 213 -17.73 11.29 19.27
C THR A 213 -16.69 12.25 19.85
N LEU A 214 -16.48 12.24 21.17
CA LEU A 214 -15.52 13.11 21.87
C LEU A 214 -14.09 12.55 21.93
N LEU A 215 -13.84 11.36 21.37
CA LEU A 215 -12.48 10.86 21.24
C LEU A 215 -11.67 11.80 20.33
N LEU A 216 -10.46 12.16 20.77
CA LEU A 216 -9.55 13.03 20.01
C LEU A 216 -9.18 12.46 18.63
N ALA A 217 -9.24 11.13 18.49
CA ALA A 217 -9.01 10.44 17.21
C ALA A 217 -10.19 10.57 16.23
N THR A 218 -11.37 10.99 16.72
CA THR A 218 -12.56 11.16 15.88
C THR A 218 -12.48 12.51 15.18
N LEU A 219 -12.24 12.48 13.87
CA LEU A 219 -12.22 13.68 13.05
C LEU A 219 -13.65 14.24 12.88
N PRO A 220 -13.89 15.53 13.19
CA PRO A 220 -15.18 16.16 12.91
C PRO A 220 -15.38 16.35 11.40
N LYS A 221 -16.65 16.50 10.98
CA LYS A 221 -17.02 16.74 9.58
C LYS A 221 -16.58 18.12 9.09
N SER A 222 -16.64 19.12 9.96
CA SER A 222 -16.18 20.48 9.73
C SER A 222 -15.39 20.93 10.95
N LEU A 223 -14.30 21.66 10.71
CA LEU A 223 -13.50 22.26 11.78
C LEU A 223 -14.03 23.66 12.04
N PRO A 224 -14.73 23.90 13.18
CA PRO A 224 -15.17 25.25 13.50
C PRO A 224 -13.98 26.15 13.79
N CYS A 225 -14.18 27.46 13.61
CA CYS A 225 -13.26 28.52 14.05
C CYS A 225 -11.90 28.58 13.33
N ARG A 226 -11.78 27.95 12.16
CA ARG A 226 -10.59 28.00 11.28
C ARG A 226 -10.92 28.27 9.81
N ASP A 227 -12.11 28.80 9.54
CA ASP A 227 -12.63 28.95 8.18
C ASP A 227 -11.74 29.83 7.31
N LYS A 228 -11.20 30.93 7.87
CA LYS A 228 -10.31 31.87 7.16
C LYS A 228 -8.99 31.19 6.78
N GLU A 229 -8.33 30.56 7.75
CA GLU A 229 -7.05 29.88 7.53
C GLU A 229 -7.20 28.70 6.57
N MET A 230 -8.32 27.96 6.65
CA MET A 230 -8.60 26.87 5.73
C MET A 230 -8.82 27.37 4.29
N GLU A 231 -9.47 28.53 4.11
CA GLU A 231 -9.66 29.13 2.80
C GLU A 231 -8.34 29.66 2.21
N GLU A 232 -7.47 30.25 3.04
CA GLU A 232 -6.11 30.67 2.64
C GLU A 232 -5.26 29.47 2.18
N ILE A 233 -5.24 28.38 2.96
CA ILE A 233 -4.53 27.14 2.60
C ILE A 233 -5.11 26.56 1.31
N SER A 234 -6.44 26.51 1.19
CA SER A 234 -7.12 25.98 0.00
C SER A 234 -6.75 26.78 -1.25
N THR A 235 -6.80 28.10 -1.18
CA THR A 235 -6.44 28.99 -2.30
C THR A 235 -4.98 28.79 -2.70
N PHE A 236 -4.06 28.75 -1.71
CA PHE A 236 -2.65 28.51 -1.96
C PHE A 236 -2.39 27.19 -2.70
N VAL A 237 -3.01 26.09 -2.24
CA VAL A 237 -2.83 24.76 -2.83
C VAL A 237 -3.45 24.70 -4.24
N LYS A 238 -4.66 25.24 -4.43
CA LYS A 238 -5.32 25.30 -5.74
C LYS A 238 -4.48 26.07 -6.75
N ASP A 239 -4.01 27.25 -6.38
CA ASP A 239 -3.14 28.05 -7.25
C ASP A 239 -1.84 27.30 -7.58
N ALA A 240 -1.24 26.60 -6.61
CA ALA A 240 -0.04 25.81 -6.83
C ALA A 240 -0.27 24.63 -7.80
N ILE A 241 -1.44 24.00 -7.76
CA ILE A 241 -1.79 22.86 -8.62
C ILE A 241 -2.23 23.33 -10.03
N CYS A 242 -2.94 24.46 -10.14
CA CYS A 242 -3.56 24.92 -11.38
C CYS A 242 -2.62 25.75 -12.28
N ASN A 243 -1.57 26.37 -11.73
CA ASN A 243 -0.63 27.13 -12.54
C ASN A 243 0.19 26.18 -13.46
N ASP A 244 0.21 26.46 -14.77
CA ASP A 244 0.93 25.64 -15.76
C ASP A 244 2.46 25.67 -15.61
N HIS A 245 2.96 26.73 -14.99
CA HIS A 245 4.33 26.80 -14.50
C HIS A 245 4.30 26.32 -13.05
N CYS A 246 4.55 25.03 -12.82
CA CYS A 246 4.75 24.45 -11.48
C CYS A 246 6.03 24.99 -10.82
N LEU A 247 6.09 26.31 -10.60
CA LEU A 247 7.13 26.98 -9.83
C LEU A 247 6.89 26.55 -8.38
N GLY A 248 7.77 25.71 -7.84
CA GLY A 248 7.62 25.17 -6.49
C GLY A 248 7.27 26.27 -5.48
N ARG A 249 6.11 26.14 -4.83
CA ARG A 249 5.64 27.07 -3.79
C ARG A 249 5.82 26.43 -2.42
N CYS A 250 6.18 27.25 -1.43
CA CYS A 250 6.32 26.81 -0.05
C CYS A 250 5.37 27.61 0.85
N LEU A 251 4.71 26.92 1.78
CA LEU A 251 3.85 27.51 2.80
C LEU A 251 4.33 27.03 4.17
N TYR A 252 4.70 27.99 5.03
CA TYR A 252 5.09 27.71 6.40
C TYR A 252 3.96 28.07 7.36
N ILE A 253 3.51 27.10 8.16
CA ILE A 253 2.41 27.26 9.13
C ILE A 253 2.97 27.07 10.53
N HIS A 254 2.84 28.09 11.38
CA HIS A 254 3.31 28.05 12.76
C HIS A 254 2.18 28.25 13.77
N GLY A 255 2.45 27.93 15.03
CA GLY A 255 1.52 28.12 16.15
C GLY A 255 1.74 27.11 17.26
N VAL A 256 1.19 27.38 18.46
CA VAL A 256 1.37 26.50 19.62
C VAL A 256 0.76 25.10 19.37
N PRO A 257 1.29 24.02 19.99
CA PRO A 257 0.74 22.67 19.84
C PRO A 257 -0.73 22.62 20.30
N GLY A 258 -1.52 21.73 19.72
CA GLY A 258 -2.95 21.58 20.03
C GLY A 258 -3.89 22.60 19.34
N THR A 259 -3.37 23.50 18.52
CA THR A 259 -4.19 24.52 17.79
C THR A 259 -4.88 24.02 16.51
N GLY A 260 -4.78 22.73 16.22
CA GLY A 260 -5.43 22.11 15.06
C GLY A 260 -4.77 22.41 13.70
N LYS A 261 -3.49 22.78 13.67
CA LYS A 261 -2.73 23.09 12.43
C LYS A 261 -2.78 21.94 11.43
N THR A 262 -2.23 20.78 11.80
CA THR A 262 -2.22 19.56 10.98
C THR A 262 -3.63 19.15 10.57
N MET A 263 -4.59 19.23 11.51
CA MET A 263 -5.99 18.88 11.26
C MET A 263 -6.62 19.78 10.20
N SER A 264 -6.31 21.08 10.21
CA SER A 264 -6.81 22.06 9.24
C SER A 264 -6.25 21.78 7.84
N VAL A 265 -4.95 21.53 7.71
CA VAL A 265 -4.33 21.17 6.43
C VAL A 265 -4.92 19.87 5.88
N LEU A 266 -5.01 18.82 6.69
CA LEU A 266 -5.59 17.53 6.28
C LEU A 266 -7.08 17.65 5.92
N ALA A 267 -7.83 18.54 6.58
CA ALA A 267 -9.22 18.82 6.22
C ALA A 267 -9.33 19.51 4.85
N VAL A 268 -8.45 20.48 4.57
CA VAL A 268 -8.37 21.11 3.24
C VAL A 268 -8.02 20.08 2.17
N MET A 269 -7.01 19.25 2.39
CA MET A 269 -6.62 18.21 1.41
C MET A 269 -7.73 17.18 1.16
N ARG A 270 -8.53 16.84 2.18
CA ARG A 270 -9.73 16.00 2.01
C ARG A 270 -10.82 16.70 1.19
N ARG A 271 -11.03 18.01 1.36
CA ARG A 271 -11.98 18.79 0.55
C ARG A 271 -11.52 18.85 -0.91
N LEU A 272 -10.23 19.10 -1.14
CA LEU A 272 -9.64 19.13 -2.49
C LEU A 272 -9.73 17.75 -3.18
N ARG A 273 -9.64 16.65 -2.43
CA ARG A 273 -9.91 15.31 -2.97
C ARG A 273 -11.30 15.22 -3.62
N SER A 274 -12.35 15.70 -2.94
CA SER A 274 -13.70 15.70 -3.53
C SER A 274 -13.83 16.58 -4.78
N GLU A 275 -13.07 17.67 -4.86
CA GLU A 275 -13.03 18.51 -6.06
C GLU A 275 -12.27 17.83 -7.21
N PHE A 276 -11.21 17.08 -6.90
CA PHE A 276 -10.53 16.22 -7.85
C PHE A 276 -11.45 15.13 -8.41
N ASP A 277 -12.22 14.45 -7.56
CA ASP A 277 -13.18 13.41 -7.97
C ASP A 277 -14.27 13.95 -8.91
N SER A 278 -14.61 15.25 -8.77
CA SER A 278 -15.55 15.94 -9.65
C SER A 278 -14.94 16.39 -11.00
N GLY A 279 -13.64 16.20 -11.19
CA GLY A 279 -12.90 16.61 -12.40
C GLY A 279 -12.54 18.10 -12.44
N ALA A 280 -12.71 18.84 -11.34
CA ALA A 280 -12.43 20.27 -11.28
C ALA A 280 -10.93 20.59 -11.11
N LEU A 281 -10.18 19.66 -10.52
CA LEU A 281 -8.74 19.79 -10.30
C LEU A 281 -7.97 18.78 -11.16
N ARG A 282 -6.75 19.15 -11.55
CA ARG A 282 -5.82 18.24 -12.22
C ARG A 282 -5.34 17.16 -11.23
N PRO A 283 -4.96 15.95 -11.70
CA PRO A 283 -4.30 14.96 -10.86
C PRO A 283 -3.09 15.57 -10.16
N TYR A 284 -2.94 15.30 -8.86
CA TYR A 284 -1.81 15.72 -8.04
C TYR A 284 -1.44 14.61 -7.05
N CYS A 285 -0.16 14.49 -6.71
CA CYS A 285 0.30 13.55 -5.71
C CYS A 285 0.29 14.24 -4.33
N PHE A 286 -0.20 13.58 -3.28
CA PHE A 286 -0.15 14.11 -1.92
C PHE A 286 0.67 13.20 -1.01
N ILE A 287 1.65 13.77 -0.32
CA ILE A 287 2.54 13.03 0.58
C ILE A 287 2.52 13.70 1.95
N GLU A 288 2.18 12.93 2.98
CA GLU A 288 2.23 13.36 4.39
C GLU A 288 3.41 12.69 5.09
N ILE A 289 4.28 13.50 5.69
CA ILE A 289 5.40 13.05 6.52
C ILE A 289 5.31 13.73 7.86
N ASN A 290 5.47 12.95 8.92
CA ASN A 290 5.56 13.46 10.28
C ASN A 290 6.98 13.22 10.79
N GLY A 291 7.68 14.29 11.20
CA GLY A 291 9.04 14.22 11.74
C GLY A 291 9.18 13.26 12.93
N LEU A 292 8.15 13.10 13.76
CA LEU A 292 8.15 12.17 14.90
C LEU A 292 8.18 10.69 14.49
N LYS A 293 7.78 10.37 13.25
CA LYS A 293 7.80 8.99 12.73
C LYS A 293 9.17 8.60 12.16
N LEU A 294 10.10 9.55 12.04
CA LEU A 294 11.42 9.32 11.45
C LEU A 294 12.43 8.96 12.54
N ALA A 295 13.18 7.87 12.34
CA ALA A 295 14.26 7.49 13.24
C ALA A 295 15.47 8.45 13.17
N SER A 296 15.71 9.02 11.98
CA SER A 296 16.73 10.03 11.72
C SER A 296 16.20 11.05 10.70
N PRO A 297 16.67 12.30 10.72
CA PRO A 297 16.17 13.34 9.79
C PRO A 297 16.49 13.01 8.33
N GLU A 298 17.59 12.31 8.06
CA GLU A 298 18.01 11.87 6.72
C GLU A 298 17.02 10.88 6.08
N ASN A 299 16.30 10.11 6.91
CA ASN A 299 15.31 9.14 6.44
C ASN A 299 14.10 9.80 5.77
N ILE A 300 13.95 11.14 5.82
CA ILE A 300 12.92 11.84 5.06
C ILE A 300 13.00 11.53 3.55
N TYR A 301 14.21 11.50 2.98
CA TYR A 301 14.39 11.25 1.55
C TYR A 301 13.92 9.85 1.16
N LYS A 302 14.19 8.87 2.01
CA LYS A 302 13.70 7.49 1.85
C LYS A 302 12.18 7.44 1.85
N VAL A 303 11.52 8.11 2.80
CA VAL A 303 10.06 8.12 2.90
C VAL A 303 9.41 8.82 1.70
N ILE A 304 9.95 9.95 1.24
CA ILE A 304 9.44 10.65 0.05
C ILE A 304 9.56 9.75 -1.17
N TYR A 305 10.74 9.16 -1.40
CA TYR A 305 10.99 8.31 -2.55
C TYR A 305 10.11 7.06 -2.55
N GLU A 306 9.95 6.42 -1.38
CA GLU A 306 9.09 5.24 -1.23
C GLU A 306 7.61 5.57 -1.53
N GLN A 307 7.11 6.73 -1.08
CA GLN A 307 5.73 7.15 -1.37
C GLN A 307 5.51 7.57 -2.83
N LEU A 308 6.54 8.00 -3.56
CA LEU A 308 6.44 8.36 -4.98
C LEU A 308 6.61 7.17 -5.92
N SER A 309 7.53 6.26 -5.61
CA SER A 309 7.92 5.17 -6.51
C SER A 309 7.37 3.80 -6.13
N GLY A 310 6.94 3.61 -4.88
CA GLY A 310 6.59 2.28 -4.37
C GLY A 310 7.80 1.38 -4.15
N HIS A 311 8.99 1.95 -3.94
CA HIS A 311 10.23 1.20 -3.74
C HIS A 311 11.11 1.79 -2.65
N ARG A 312 11.74 0.92 -1.86
CA ARG A 312 12.58 1.31 -0.72
C ARG A 312 14.05 1.25 -1.09
N VAL A 313 14.75 2.35 -0.87
CA VAL A 313 16.20 2.46 -1.03
C VAL A 313 16.84 3.16 0.17
N GLY A 314 18.17 3.08 0.30
CA GLY A 314 18.91 3.87 1.29
C GLY A 314 18.79 5.37 1.03
N TRP A 315 18.89 6.19 2.07
CA TRP A 315 18.65 7.64 2.00
C TRP A 315 19.56 8.36 0.99
N LYS A 316 20.83 7.94 0.84
CA LYS A 316 21.78 8.50 -0.16
C LYS A 316 21.27 8.30 -1.60
N LYS A 317 20.85 7.06 -1.92
CA LYS A 317 20.29 6.72 -3.23
C LYS A 317 18.96 7.43 -3.47
N ALA A 318 18.09 7.48 -2.46
CA ALA A 318 16.83 8.22 -2.53
C ALA A 318 17.06 9.71 -2.83
N LEU A 319 18.02 10.35 -2.14
CA LEU A 319 18.38 11.74 -2.38
C LEU A 319 18.84 11.96 -3.83
N HIS A 320 19.68 11.08 -4.37
CA HIS A 320 20.12 11.16 -5.75
C HIS A 320 18.96 11.07 -6.74
N TYR A 321 18.08 10.06 -6.60
CA TYR A 321 16.91 9.90 -7.47
C TYR A 321 15.92 11.05 -7.36
N LEU A 322 15.68 11.58 -6.15
CA LEU A 322 14.82 12.75 -5.95
C LEU A 322 15.44 14.00 -6.58
N THR A 323 16.75 14.18 -6.44
CA THR A 323 17.46 15.31 -7.06
C THR A 323 17.35 15.24 -8.57
N GLU A 324 17.56 14.07 -9.17
CA GLU A 324 17.38 13.86 -10.61
C GLU A 324 15.92 14.14 -11.03
N HIS A 325 14.95 13.59 -10.31
CA HIS A 325 13.52 13.76 -10.59
C HIS A 325 13.05 15.22 -10.56
N PHE A 326 13.60 16.05 -9.65
CA PHE A 326 13.21 17.46 -9.52
C PHE A 326 14.12 18.44 -10.28
N SER A 327 15.35 18.05 -10.64
CA SER A 327 16.33 18.93 -11.30
C SER A 327 16.38 18.73 -12.80
N ASP A 328 16.34 17.47 -13.24
CA ASP A 328 16.32 17.14 -14.66
C ASP A 328 14.86 17.25 -15.10
N GLY A 329 14.51 18.32 -15.82
CA GLY A 329 13.22 18.46 -16.50
C GLY A 329 12.94 17.39 -17.58
N LYS A 330 13.64 16.24 -17.51
CA LYS A 330 13.45 15.06 -18.33
C LYS A 330 12.23 14.31 -17.83
N LYS A 331 11.19 14.47 -18.63
CA LYS A 331 9.86 13.88 -18.48
C LYS A 331 9.95 12.35 -18.61
N ILE A 332 10.05 11.63 -17.50
CA ILE A 332 9.94 10.17 -17.48
C ILE A 332 8.46 9.81 -17.35
N GLY A 333 7.82 9.43 -18.46
CA GLY A 333 6.46 8.88 -18.48
C GLY A 333 5.35 9.85 -18.94
N LYS A 334 4.18 9.28 -19.28
CA LYS A 334 3.01 10.02 -19.82
C LYS A 334 2.38 11.01 -18.83
N GLN A 335 2.74 10.94 -17.54
CA GLN A 335 2.22 11.80 -16.46
C GLN A 335 3.31 12.56 -15.68
N ALA A 336 4.51 12.72 -16.25
CA ALA A 336 5.69 13.34 -15.63
C ALA A 336 5.59 14.83 -15.24
N ASN A 337 4.37 15.38 -15.17
CA ASN A 337 4.12 16.77 -14.79
C ASN A 337 3.03 16.90 -13.71
N GLN A 338 2.73 15.81 -13.01
CA GLN A 338 1.77 15.82 -11.93
C GLN A 338 2.33 16.62 -10.73
N PRO A 339 1.65 17.67 -10.25
CA PRO A 339 2.09 18.42 -9.09
C PRO A 339 2.19 17.52 -7.85
N ILE A 340 3.24 17.69 -7.04
CA ILE A 340 3.43 16.98 -5.77
C ILE A 340 3.20 17.98 -4.64
N VAL A 341 2.22 17.69 -3.78
CA VAL A 341 1.96 18.43 -2.55
C VAL A 341 2.56 17.65 -1.39
N LEU A 342 3.65 18.17 -0.83
CA LEU A 342 4.36 17.58 0.30
C LEU A 342 4.01 18.32 1.59
N LEU A 343 3.36 17.63 2.52
CA LEU A 343 3.12 18.08 3.89
C LEU A 343 4.17 17.49 4.81
N ILE A 344 5.01 18.36 5.40
CA ILE A 344 5.98 17.99 6.44
C ILE A 344 5.46 18.54 7.77
N ASP A 345 5.01 17.65 8.65
CA ASP A 345 4.60 17.97 10.02
C ASP A 345 5.78 17.78 10.98
N GLU A 346 5.82 18.59 12.05
CA GLU A 346 6.94 18.63 13.02
C GLU A 346 8.31 18.84 12.35
N LEU A 347 8.40 19.86 11.48
CA LEU A 347 9.61 20.22 10.71
C LEU A 347 10.83 20.54 11.60
N ASP A 348 10.59 21.01 12.83
CA ASP A 348 11.63 21.32 13.81
C ASP A 348 12.49 20.10 14.17
N LEU A 349 11.95 18.89 14.05
CA LEU A 349 12.69 17.63 14.27
C LEU A 349 13.68 17.31 13.14
N LEU A 350 13.51 17.94 11.97
CA LEU A 350 14.38 17.74 10.80
C LEU A 350 15.56 18.71 10.79
N LEU A 351 15.54 19.74 11.63
CA LEU A 351 16.61 20.72 11.72
C LEU A 351 17.82 20.11 12.43
N THR A 352 18.88 19.88 11.67
CA THR A 352 20.17 19.47 12.22
C THR A 352 21.05 20.71 12.45
N ARG A 353 22.00 20.62 13.40
CA ARG A 353 22.96 21.69 13.71
C ARG A 353 23.82 22.16 12.51
N ASN A 354 23.85 21.41 11.41
CA ASN A 354 24.66 21.72 10.22
C ASN A 354 23.96 22.67 9.22
N GLN A 355 22.80 23.23 9.56
CA GLN A 355 22.01 24.13 8.68
C GLN A 355 22.04 25.61 9.10
N SER A 356 23.03 26.04 9.91
CA SER A 356 23.22 27.44 10.31
C SER A 356 24.06 28.24 9.32
#